data_AF-A0A1I4BVE0-F1
#
_entry.id   AF-A0A1I4BVE0-F1
#
_cell.length_a   1.000
_cell.length_b   1.000
_cell.length_c   1.000
_cell.angle_alpha   90.00
_cell.angle_beta   90.00
_cell.angle_gamma   90.00
#
_symmetry.space_group_name_H-M   'P 1'
#
loop_
_entity.id
_entity.type
_entity.pdbx_description
1 polymer ?
#
loop_
_entity_poly.entity_id
_entity_poly.type
_entity_poly.pdbx_seq_one_letter_code
_entity_poly.pdbx_strand_id
1 'polypeptide(L)'
;MSDVDLQEAAASRDRQEKDPDPEVGGIAVDRLRSIIERVERLEEERKALAGDIKDIFAEAKSAGFEVKVIKQIISIRKKEPAEVEEQETLLDLYRRALGM
;
A
#
# COMPACT_ATOMS: atom_id res chain seq x y z
N MET A 1 -18.80 46.57 36.90
CA MET A 1 -18.28 45.25 36.51
C MET A 1 -18.49 44.36 37.70
N SER A 2 -19.42 43.42 37.60
CA SER A 2 -19.87 42.62 38.73
C SER A 2 -18.98 41.39 38.89
N ASP A 3 -18.78 40.92 40.12
CA ASP A 3 -18.01 39.69 40.42
C ASP A 3 -18.60 38.44 39.72
N VAL A 4 -19.84 38.53 39.24
CA VAL A 4 -20.54 37.49 38.49
C VAL A 4 -19.96 37.31 37.08
N ASP A 5 -19.51 38.40 36.45
CA ASP A 5 -18.96 38.38 35.07
C ASP A 5 -17.57 37.69 35.02
N LEU A 6 -16.82 37.74 36.12
CA LEU A 6 -15.51 37.09 36.24
C LEU A 6 -15.63 35.58 36.54
N GLN A 7 -16.76 35.15 37.12
CA GLN A 7 -17.03 33.73 37.40
C GLN A 7 -17.51 32.96 36.15
N GLU A 8 -18.26 33.58 35.24
CA GLU A 8 -18.66 32.94 33.99
C GLU A 8 -17.49 32.76 32.99
N ALA A 9 -16.52 33.69 33.00
CA ALA A 9 -15.30 33.58 32.19
C ALA A 9 -14.35 32.47 32.66
N ALA A 10 -14.36 32.13 33.96
CA ALA A 10 -13.61 31.02 34.52
C ALA A 10 -14.31 29.67 34.25
N ALA A 11 -15.64 29.61 34.37
CA ALA A 11 -16.44 28.41 34.13
C ALA A 11 -16.54 27.99 32.65
N SER A 12 -16.12 28.86 31.73
CA SER A 12 -16.03 28.58 30.29
C SER A 12 -14.63 28.12 29.86
N ARG A 13 -13.58 28.42 30.62
CA ARG A 13 -12.21 27.90 30.38
C ARG A 13 -12.00 26.50 30.93
N ASP A 14 -12.65 26.16 32.03
CA ASP A 14 -12.53 24.85 32.70
C ASP A 14 -13.27 23.70 31.97
N ARG A 15 -14.13 24.05 31.00
CA ARG A 15 -14.89 23.06 30.22
C ARG A 15 -14.14 22.49 29.02
N GLN A 16 -12.92 22.96 28.74
CA GLN A 16 -12.13 22.55 27.57
C GLN A 16 -10.99 21.59 27.89
N GLU A 17 -10.87 21.09 29.13
CA GLU A 17 -9.67 20.35 29.56
C GLU A 17 -9.91 18.88 29.95
N LYS A 18 -11.09 18.30 29.69
CA LYS A 18 -11.38 16.95 30.20
C LYS A 18 -12.34 16.10 29.39
N ASP A 19 -12.17 16.07 28.07
CA ASP A 19 -12.53 14.84 27.33
C ASP A 19 -11.27 13.97 27.28
N PRO A 20 -11.13 12.94 28.15
CA PRO A 20 -10.14 11.91 27.91
C PRO A 20 -10.49 11.28 26.55
N ASP A 21 -9.52 11.26 25.63
CA ASP A 21 -9.62 10.55 24.34
C ASP A 21 -10.30 9.19 24.61
N PRO A 22 -11.41 8.85 23.94
CA PRO A 22 -12.26 7.76 24.38
C PRO A 22 -11.49 6.45 24.35
N GLU A 23 -10.95 6.02 25.49
CA GLU A 23 -10.29 4.73 25.66
C GLU A 23 -11.36 3.63 25.58
N VAL A 24 -11.74 3.26 24.35
CA VAL A 24 -12.61 2.11 24.10
C VAL A 24 -11.76 0.86 24.30
N GLY A 25 -11.82 0.28 25.50
CA GLY A 25 -11.20 -1.02 25.80
C GLY A 25 -9.67 -1.02 25.91
N GLY A 26 -9.05 0.12 26.28
CA GLY A 26 -7.59 0.23 26.43
C GLY A 26 -6.83 0.38 25.10
N ILE A 27 -7.55 0.66 24.01
CA ILE A 27 -6.96 1.01 22.71
C ILE A 27 -6.84 2.52 22.64
N ALA A 28 -5.63 3.03 22.42
CA ALA A 28 -5.40 4.43 22.08
C ALA A 28 -6.06 4.72 20.71
N VAL A 29 -7.25 5.33 20.73
CA VAL A 29 -8.07 5.59 19.54
C VAL A 29 -7.32 6.44 18.52
N ASP A 30 -6.57 7.44 18.98
CA ASP A 30 -5.72 8.25 18.10
C ASP A 30 -4.63 7.44 17.38
N ARG A 31 -4.04 6.43 18.06
CA ARG A 31 -3.05 5.54 17.43
C ARG A 31 -3.69 4.68 16.34
N LEU A 32 -4.88 4.15 16.60
CA LEU A 32 -5.64 3.38 15.62
C LEU A 32 -6.02 4.23 14.41
N ARG A 33 -6.54 5.44 14.64
CA ARG A 33 -6.88 6.41 13.58
C ARG A 33 -5.68 6.72 12.71
N SER A 34 -4.52 7.03 13.31
CA SER A 34 -3.28 7.29 12.58
C SER A 34 -2.82 6.10 11.73
N ILE A 35 -2.96 4.86 12.22
CA ILE A 35 -2.63 3.66 11.44
C ILE A 35 -3.55 3.54 10.21
N ILE A 36 -4.86 3.71 10.41
CA ILE A 36 -5.87 3.61 9.33
C ILE A 36 -5.58 4.64 8.25
N GLU A 37 -5.46 5.92 8.60
CA GLU A 37 -5.21 7.00 7.64
C GLU A 37 -3.94 6.77 6.82
N ARG A 38 -2.87 6.27 7.47
CA ARG A 38 -1.61 5.95 6.78
C ARG A 38 -1.78 4.80 5.79
N VAL A 39 -2.57 3.79 6.13
CA VAL A 39 -2.86 2.65 5.24
C VAL A 39 -3.74 3.09 4.07
N GLU A 40 -4.79 3.87 4.32
CA GLU A 40 -5.69 4.36 3.27
C GLU A 40 -4.96 5.19 2.22
N ARG A 41 -4.06 6.09 2.66
CA ARG A 41 -3.19 6.84 1.73
C ARG A 41 -2.31 5.92 0.87
N LEU A 42 -1.71 4.88 1.48
CA LEU A 42 -0.89 3.91 0.73
C LEU A 42 -1.73 3.05 -0.23
N GLU A 43 -2.99 2.76 0.13
CA GLU A 43 -3.96 2.07 -0.75
C GLU A 43 -4.28 2.92 -1.98
N GLU A 44 -4.50 4.22 -1.81
CA GLU A 44 -4.73 5.17 -2.90
C GLU A 44 -3.51 5.29 -3.82
N GLU A 45 -2.31 5.46 -3.25
CA GLU A 45 -1.05 5.50 -4.00
C GLU A 45 -0.85 4.20 -4.79
N ARG A 46 -1.09 3.03 -4.16
CA ARG A 46 -0.98 1.73 -4.85
C ARG A 46 -1.99 1.61 -6.00
N LYS A 47 -3.22 2.13 -5.82
CA LYS A 47 -4.24 2.11 -6.87
C LYS A 47 -3.84 2.99 -8.06
N ALA A 48 -3.28 4.18 -7.80
CA ALA A 48 -2.76 5.06 -8.84
C ALA A 48 -1.62 4.38 -9.62
N LEU A 49 -0.62 3.84 -8.92
CA LEU A 49 0.49 3.09 -9.53
C LEU A 49 0.02 1.87 -10.33
N ALA A 50 -1.01 1.17 -9.84
CA ALA A 50 -1.61 0.05 -10.57
C ALA A 50 -2.34 0.51 -11.85
N GLY A 51 -2.86 1.74 -11.88
CA GLY A 51 -3.38 2.39 -13.08
C GLY A 51 -2.27 2.65 -14.09
N ASP A 52 -1.21 3.34 -13.67
CA ASP A 52 -0.06 3.65 -14.53
C ASP A 52 0.57 2.40 -15.16
N ILE A 53 0.73 1.33 -14.37
CA ILE A 53 1.24 0.04 -14.85
C ILE A 53 0.32 -0.56 -15.93
N LYS A 54 -1.01 -0.44 -15.79
CA LYS A 54 -1.95 -0.94 -16.79
C LYS A 54 -1.83 -0.15 -18.09
N ASP A 55 -1.68 1.17 -18.01
CA ASP A 55 -1.54 2.03 -19.18
C ASP A 55 -0.25 1.71 -19.94
N ILE A 56 0.87 1.47 -19.24
CA ILE A 56 2.13 1.00 -19.86
C ILE A 56 1.93 -0.36 -20.57
N PHE A 57 1.20 -1.30 -19.97
CA PHE A 57 0.91 -2.56 -20.65
C PHE A 57 -0.02 -2.39 -21.86
N ALA A 58 -0.93 -1.42 -21.82
CA ALA A 58 -1.79 -1.09 -22.96
C ALA A 58 -1.00 -0.43 -24.10
N GLU A 59 -0.05 0.43 -23.77
CA GLU A 59 0.91 1.02 -24.72
C GLU A 59 1.77 -0.08 -25.37
N ALA A 60 2.35 -0.97 -24.56
CA ALA A 60 3.13 -2.10 -25.07
C ALA A 60 2.32 -2.98 -26.04
N LYS A 61 1.04 -3.25 -25.71
CA LYS A 61 0.14 -3.97 -26.61
C LYS A 61 -0.10 -3.22 -27.92
N SER A 62 -0.31 -1.91 -27.85
CA SER A 62 -0.52 -1.05 -29.03
C SER A 62 0.72 -0.97 -29.91
N ALA A 63 1.91 -1.05 -29.30
CA ALA A 63 3.20 -1.14 -29.99
C ALA A 63 3.50 -2.55 -30.57
N GLY A 64 2.61 -3.53 -30.37
CA GLY A 64 2.73 -4.87 -30.95
C GLY A 64 3.43 -5.90 -30.06
N PHE A 65 3.70 -5.59 -28.80
CA PHE A 65 4.30 -6.55 -27.86
C PHE A 65 3.24 -7.43 -27.18
N GLU A 66 3.60 -8.69 -26.95
CA GLU A 66 2.75 -9.62 -26.19
C GLU A 66 2.92 -9.40 -24.68
N VAL A 67 1.87 -8.85 -24.04
CA VAL A 67 1.87 -8.47 -22.62
C VAL A 67 2.15 -9.66 -21.70
N LYS A 68 1.71 -10.88 -22.05
CA LYS A 68 1.99 -12.07 -21.26
C LYS A 68 3.48 -12.38 -21.18
N VAL A 69 4.20 -12.24 -22.30
CA VAL A 69 5.64 -12.48 -22.38
C VAL A 69 6.40 -11.40 -21.60
N ILE A 70 5.99 -10.12 -21.69
CA ILE A 70 6.60 -9.05 -20.88
C ILE A 70 6.47 -9.36 -19.38
N LYS A 71 5.28 -9.79 -18.93
CA LYS A 71 5.07 -10.15 -17.51
C LYS A 71 5.95 -11.32 -17.08
N GLN A 72 6.15 -12.32 -17.95
CA GLN A 72 7.09 -13.42 -17.68
C GLN A 72 8.53 -12.89 -17.54
N ILE A 73 8.98 -12.03 -18.46
CA ILE A 73 10.31 -11.40 -18.38
C ILE A 73 10.49 -10.62 -17.07
N ILE A 74 9.51 -9.80 -16.68
CA ILE A 74 9.55 -9.08 -15.40
C ILE A 74 9.65 -10.04 -14.22
N SER A 75 8.94 -11.17 -14.24
CA SER A 75 9.01 -12.18 -13.18
C SER A 75 10.37 -12.86 -13.12
N ILE A 76 10.98 -13.17 -14.28
CA ILE A 76 12.31 -13.77 -14.36
C ILE A 76 13.36 -12.79 -13.82
N ARG A 77 13.26 -11.51 -14.20
CA ARG A 77 14.19 -10.45 -13.75
C ARG A 77 14.17 -10.16 -12.25
N LYS A 78 13.18 -10.69 -11.51
CA LYS A 78 13.10 -10.58 -10.04
C LYS A 78 13.86 -11.70 -9.32
N LYS A 79 14.27 -12.74 -10.03
CA LYS A 79 15.00 -13.88 -9.47
C LYS A 79 16.51 -13.64 -9.54
N GLU A 80 17.25 -14.37 -8.72
CA GLU A 80 18.72 -14.38 -8.78
C GLU A 80 19.20 -15.01 -10.10
N PRO A 81 20.24 -14.46 -10.77
CA PRO A 81 20.70 -14.97 -12.05
C PRO A 81 21.04 -16.46 -12.06
N ALA A 82 21.67 -16.95 -10.99
CA ALA A 82 22.02 -18.36 -10.85
C ALA A 82 20.79 -19.28 -10.73
N GLU A 83 19.73 -18.83 -10.04
CA GLU A 83 18.47 -19.59 -9.94
C GLU A 83 17.78 -19.69 -11.30
N VAL A 84 17.82 -18.61 -12.08
CA VAL A 84 17.27 -18.59 -13.44
C VAL A 84 18.01 -19.57 -14.34
N GLU A 85 19.35 -19.53 -14.33
CA GLU A 85 20.19 -20.41 -15.16
C GLU A 85 20.01 -21.90 -14.81
N GLU A 86 19.93 -22.23 -13.52
CA GLU A 86 19.65 -23.59 -13.06
C GLU A 86 18.27 -24.07 -13.54
N GLN A 87 17.23 -23.26 -13.37
CA GLN A 87 15.87 -23.59 -13.81
C GLN A 87 15.79 -23.74 -15.34
N GLU A 88 16.46 -22.88 -16.11
CA GLU A 88 16.50 -22.98 -17.57
C GLU A 88 17.21 -24.25 -18.04
N THR A 89 18.31 -24.62 -17.39
CA THR A 89 19.04 -25.86 -17.65
C THR A 89 18.18 -27.10 -17.40
N LEU A 90 17.49 -27.13 -16.26
CA LEU A 90 16.57 -28.23 -15.92
C LEU A 90 15.38 -28.30 -16.88
N LEU A 91 14.81 -27.16 -17.26
CA LEU A 91 13.69 -27.09 -18.19
C LEU A 91 14.06 -27.62 -19.57
N ASP A 92 15.23 -27.23 -20.10
CA ASP A 92 15.75 -27.71 -21.36
C ASP A 92 16.03 -29.23 -21.33
N LEU A 93 16.64 -29.73 -20.25
CA LEU A 93 16.82 -31.17 -20.03
C LEU A 93 15.48 -31.93 -20.09
N TYR A 94 14.46 -31.43 -19.39
CA TYR A 94 13.14 -32.08 -19.36
C TYR A 94 12.42 -31.99 -20.70
N ARG A 95 12.53 -30.88 -21.44
CA ARG A 95 11.98 -30.76 -22.80
C ARG A 95 12.59 -31.79 -23.75
N ARG A 96 13.92 -31.92 -23.73
CA ARG A 96 14.64 -32.94 -24.52
C ARG A 96 14.19 -34.36 -24.17
N ALA A 97 14.04 -34.66 -22.87
CA ALA A 97 13.55 -35.96 -22.41
C ALA A 97 12.11 -36.25 -22.89
N LEU A 98 11.29 -35.22 -23.04
CA LEU A 98 9.91 -35.32 -23.55
C LEU A 98 9.80 -35.21 -25.08
N GLY A 99 10.90 -34.97 -25.80
CA GLY A 99 10.91 -34.79 -27.25
C GLY A 99 10.24 -33.47 -27.72
N MET A 100 10.26 -32.45 -26.86
CA MET A 100 9.75 -31.09 -27.15
C MET A 100 10.84 -30.14 -27.63
#